data_AF-A0A0U1E0U4-F1
#
_entry.id   AF-A0A0U1E0U4-F1
#
_cell.length_a   1.000
_cell.length_b   1.000
_cell.length_c   1.000
_cell.angle_alpha   90.00
_cell.angle_beta   90.00
_cell.angle_gamma   90.00
#
_symmetry.space_group_name_H-M   'P 1'
#
loop_
_entity.id
_entity.type
_entity.pdbx_description
1 polymer ?
#
loop_
_entity_poly.entity_id
_entity_poly.type
_entity_poly.pdbx_seq_one_letter_code
_entity_poly.pdbx_strand_id
1 'polypeptide(L)'
;MQAAFVFYAGPWAEARVQWQQPSLEGLDDTDGNGESFRDRVRAAFLEGVGVTSDLASYNEMARIDSSIPKREPYWARELERAWPVIKELANALRGGLDSAEPEPGPGTELPANRDRKMKRFKMADTDVVALVQPLLEARGIWRTVT
;
A
#
# COMPACT_ATOMS: atom_id res chain seq x y z
N MET A 1 -7.43 -8.34 13.61
CA MET A 1 -8.13 -7.47 12.64
C MET A 1 -7.20 -6.48 11.95
N GLN A 2 -6.49 -5.61 12.66
CA GLN A 2 -5.62 -4.59 12.03
C GLN A 2 -4.53 -5.20 11.12
N ALA A 3 -3.91 -6.31 11.53
CA ALA A 3 -2.90 -6.99 10.72
C ALA A 3 -3.46 -7.54 9.39
N ALA A 4 -4.65 -8.17 9.39
CA ALA A 4 -5.29 -8.67 8.17
C ALA A 4 -5.59 -7.55 7.16
N PHE A 5 -6.01 -6.38 7.66
CA PHE A 5 -6.17 -5.20 6.82
C PHE A 5 -4.85 -4.75 6.20
N VAL A 6 -3.75 -4.72 6.97
CA VAL A 6 -2.42 -4.33 6.45
C VAL A 6 -1.96 -5.28 5.35
N PHE A 7 -2.11 -6.59 5.55
CA PHE A 7 -1.78 -7.60 4.53
C PHE A 7 -2.65 -7.49 3.27
N TYR A 8 -3.88 -6.98 3.39
CA TYR A 8 -4.76 -6.72 2.25
C TYR A 8 -4.45 -5.40 1.54
N ALA A 9 -4.08 -4.35 2.29
CA ALA A 9 -3.92 -3.00 1.76
C ALA A 9 -2.78 -2.87 0.73
N GLY A 10 -1.69 -3.63 0.90
CA GLY A 10 -0.56 -3.65 -0.05
C GLY A 10 -0.97 -4.15 -1.44
N PRO A 11 -1.40 -5.42 -1.57
CA PRO A 11 -1.89 -5.97 -2.84
C PRO A 11 -3.06 -5.20 -3.44
N TRP A 12 -3.95 -4.65 -2.61
CA TRP A 12 -5.01 -3.76 -3.09
C TRP A 12 -4.46 -2.50 -3.76
N ALA A 13 -3.46 -1.86 -3.16
CA ALA A 13 -2.84 -0.66 -3.71
C ALA A 13 -2.09 -0.97 -5.01
N GLU A 14 -1.39 -2.11 -5.09
CA GLU A 14 -0.74 -2.57 -6.32
C GLU A 14 -1.74 -2.79 -7.45
N ALA A 15 -2.82 -3.53 -7.19
CA ALA A 15 -3.90 -3.72 -8.14
C ALA A 15 -4.53 -2.37 -8.56
N ARG A 16 -4.70 -1.43 -7.61
CA ARG A 16 -5.29 -0.11 -7.89
C ARG A 16 -4.42 0.77 -8.78
N VAL A 17 -3.09 0.71 -8.65
CA VAL A 17 -2.16 1.37 -9.57
C VAL A 17 -2.32 0.81 -10.98
N GLN A 18 -2.38 -0.52 -11.10
CA GLN A 18 -2.47 -1.21 -12.39
C GLN A 18 -3.84 -1.05 -13.06
N TRP A 19 -4.91 -0.81 -12.28
CA TRP A 19 -6.28 -0.69 -12.79
C TRP A 19 -6.46 0.47 -13.77
N GLN A 20 -5.65 1.54 -13.68
CA GLN A 20 -5.61 2.70 -14.58
C GLN A 20 -6.95 3.46 -14.81
N GLN A 21 -8.07 2.99 -14.25
CA GLN A 21 -9.35 3.71 -14.30
C GLN A 21 -9.39 4.88 -13.29
N PRO A 22 -10.13 5.96 -13.61
CA PRO A 22 -10.24 7.14 -12.75
C PRO A 22 -10.76 6.83 -11.35
N SER A 23 -11.75 5.94 -11.26
CA SER A 23 -12.40 5.51 -10.03
C SER A 23 -12.61 4.00 -10.03
N LEU A 24 -12.68 3.43 -8.84
CA LEU A 24 -13.13 2.05 -8.62
C LEU A 24 -14.52 2.07 -7.99
N GLU A 25 -15.53 1.54 -8.67
CA GLU A 25 -16.90 1.50 -8.14
C GLU A 25 -17.11 0.36 -7.13
N GLY A 26 -16.34 -0.72 -7.27
CA GLY A 26 -16.37 -1.86 -6.37
C GLY A 26 -15.40 -2.98 -6.76
N LEU A 27 -15.29 -4.00 -5.92
CA LEU A 27 -14.40 -5.14 -6.19
C LEU A 27 -14.81 -5.97 -7.41
N ASP A 28 -16.09 -5.93 -7.78
CA ASP A 28 -16.64 -6.66 -8.93
C ASP A 28 -16.63 -5.81 -10.22
N ASP A 29 -16.06 -4.60 -10.16
CA ASP A 29 -15.84 -3.75 -11.34
C ASP A 29 -14.88 -4.46 -12.30
N THR A 30 -15.18 -4.41 -13.60
CA THR A 30 -14.45 -5.13 -14.64
C THR A 30 -13.75 -4.16 -15.57
N ASP A 31 -12.51 -4.45 -15.94
CA ASP A 31 -11.80 -3.64 -16.92
C ASP A 31 -12.19 -4.00 -18.36
N GLY A 32 -11.54 -3.34 -19.34
CA GLY A 32 -11.78 -3.58 -20.76
C GLY A 32 -11.45 -4.99 -21.26
N ASN A 33 -10.75 -5.80 -20.45
CA ASN A 33 -10.45 -7.20 -20.74
C ASN A 33 -11.43 -8.16 -20.05
N GLY A 34 -12.40 -7.65 -19.28
CA GLY A 34 -13.37 -8.44 -18.53
C GLY A 34 -12.81 -9.04 -17.24
N GLU A 35 -11.62 -8.63 -16.80
CA GLU A 35 -11.04 -9.06 -15.52
C GLU A 35 -11.63 -8.21 -14.39
N SER A 36 -12.06 -8.84 -13.29
CA SER A 36 -12.58 -8.09 -12.14
C SER A 36 -11.45 -7.48 -11.32
N PHE A 37 -11.71 -6.36 -10.64
CA PHE A 37 -10.73 -5.77 -9.75
C PHE A 37 -10.33 -6.73 -8.62
N ARG A 38 -11.27 -7.55 -8.12
CA ARG A 38 -10.97 -8.61 -7.13
C ARG A 38 -9.93 -9.60 -7.66
N ASP A 39 -10.02 -10.00 -8.92
CA ASP A 39 -9.05 -10.92 -9.52
C ASP A 39 -7.65 -10.29 -9.59
N ARG A 40 -7.57 -8.99 -9.91
CA ARG A 40 -6.30 -8.24 -9.85
C ARG A 40 -5.71 -8.17 -8.45
N VAL A 41 -6.52 -7.90 -7.42
CA VAL A 41 -6.05 -7.93 -6.02
C VAL A 41 -5.50 -9.32 -5.69
N ARG A 42 -6.19 -10.38 -6.12
CA ARG A 42 -5.74 -11.76 -5.91
C ARG A 42 -4.45 -12.09 -6.66
N ALA A 43 -4.28 -11.58 -7.88
CA ALA A 43 -3.04 -11.71 -8.64
C ALA A 43 -1.86 -11.02 -7.92
N ALA A 44 -2.04 -9.78 -7.46
CA ALA A 44 -1.04 -9.06 -6.68
C ALA A 44 -0.62 -9.81 -5.40
N PHE A 45 -1.59 -10.42 -4.72
CA PHE A 45 -1.29 -11.31 -3.58
C PHE A 45 -0.38 -12.49 -3.92
N LEU A 46 -0.50 -13.06 -5.12
CA LEU A 46 0.25 -14.22 -5.59
C LEU A 46 1.65 -13.85 -6.10
N GLU A 47 1.82 -12.63 -6.61
CA GLU A 47 3.10 -12.14 -7.15
C GLU A 47 4.09 -11.65 -6.08
N GLY A 48 3.66 -11.53 -4.82
CA GLY A 48 4.48 -11.06 -3.70
C GLY A 48 5.78 -11.86 -3.50
N VAL A 49 6.93 -11.17 -3.65
CA VAL A 49 8.28 -11.75 -3.56
C VAL A 49 8.74 -11.83 -2.09
N GLY A 50 8.68 -13.02 -1.45
CA GLY A 50 9.25 -13.22 -0.10
C GLY A 50 8.83 -14.50 0.65
N VAL A 51 9.67 -14.95 1.59
CA VAL A 51 9.66 -16.28 2.26
C VAL A 51 8.39 -16.59 3.11
N THR A 52 7.56 -15.58 3.39
CA THR A 52 6.17 -15.73 3.84
C THR A 52 5.33 -14.70 3.10
N SER A 53 4.66 -15.12 2.03
CA SER A 53 3.77 -14.24 1.25
C SER A 53 2.71 -13.62 2.15
N ASP A 54 2.40 -12.33 1.98
CA ASP A 54 1.30 -11.63 2.67
C ASP A 54 -0.03 -12.40 2.51
N LEU A 55 -0.18 -13.16 1.42
CA LEU A 55 -1.30 -14.07 1.19
C LEU A 55 -1.35 -15.22 2.22
N ALA A 56 -0.20 -15.80 2.58
CA ALA A 56 -0.14 -16.88 3.57
C ALA A 56 -0.56 -16.35 4.96
N SER A 57 -0.04 -15.19 5.35
CA SER A 57 -0.40 -14.49 6.59
C SER A 57 -1.89 -14.11 6.61
N TYR A 58 -2.40 -13.58 5.49
CA TYR A 58 -3.81 -13.24 5.34
C TYR A 58 -4.71 -14.47 5.44
N ASN A 59 -4.37 -15.56 4.73
CA ASN A 59 -5.14 -16.80 4.73
C ASN A 59 -5.15 -17.48 6.10
N GLU A 60 -4.03 -17.47 6.83
CA GLU A 60 -3.98 -17.99 8.18
C GLU A 60 -4.94 -17.22 9.10
N MET A 61 -4.95 -15.89 9.00
CA MET A 61 -5.91 -15.08 9.77
C MET A 61 -7.35 -15.33 9.34
N ALA A 62 -7.63 -15.40 8.04
CA ALA A 62 -8.97 -15.67 7.52
C ALA A 62 -9.48 -17.07 7.92
N ARG A 63 -8.58 -18.04 8.10
CA ARG A 63 -8.90 -19.36 8.66
C ARG A 63 -9.31 -19.27 10.12
N ILE A 64 -8.64 -18.44 10.91
CA ILE A 64 -8.93 -18.21 12.34
C ILE A 64 -10.22 -17.39 12.50
N ASP A 65 -10.41 -16.37 11.67
CA ASP A 65 -11.57 -15.47 11.67
C ASP A 65 -12.18 -15.39 10.25
N SER A 66 -13.22 -16.19 10.03
CA SER A 66 -13.96 -16.26 8.77
C SER A 66 -14.73 -14.98 8.42
N SER A 67 -14.76 -13.97 9.31
CA SER A 67 -15.33 -12.66 8.99
C SER A 67 -14.37 -11.79 8.17
N ILE A 68 -13.07 -12.11 8.12
CA ILE A 68 -12.05 -11.31 7.45
C ILE A 68 -12.38 -11.07 5.96
N PRO A 69 -12.62 -12.11 5.12
CA PRO A 69 -12.95 -11.89 3.71
C PRO A 69 -14.22 -11.08 3.50
N LYS A 70 -15.20 -11.21 4.41
CA LYS A 70 -16.48 -10.46 4.35
C LYS A 70 -16.29 -8.95 4.56
N ARG A 71 -15.14 -8.52 5.08
CA ARG A 71 -14.80 -7.12 5.32
C ARG A 71 -14.07 -6.48 4.13
N GLU A 72 -13.56 -7.26 3.18
CA GLU A 72 -12.84 -6.75 2.01
C GLU A 72 -13.62 -5.68 1.24
N PRO A 73 -14.94 -5.80 0.97
CA PRO A 73 -15.67 -4.75 0.27
C PRO A 73 -15.68 -3.41 1.03
N TYR A 74 -15.75 -3.47 2.36
CA TYR A 74 -15.68 -2.28 3.22
C TYR A 74 -14.26 -1.69 3.21
N TRP A 75 -13.23 -2.52 3.37
CA TRP A 75 -11.84 -2.07 3.31
C TRP A 75 -11.48 -1.45 1.96
N ALA A 76 -11.89 -2.08 0.86
CA ALA A 76 -11.69 -1.58 -0.48
C ALA A 76 -12.34 -0.20 -0.69
N ARG A 77 -13.55 0.00 -0.15
CA ARG A 77 -14.23 1.31 -0.21
C ARG A 77 -13.46 2.38 0.56
N GLU A 78 -12.99 2.07 1.77
CA GLU A 78 -12.22 3.03 2.57
C GLU A 78 -10.85 3.32 1.94
N LEU A 79 -10.19 2.30 1.37
CA LEU A 79 -8.95 2.46 0.61
C LEU A 79 -9.17 3.30 -0.65
N GLU A 80 -10.25 3.11 -1.40
CA GLU A 80 -10.59 3.95 -2.56
C GLU A 80 -10.86 5.40 -2.16
N ARG A 81 -11.60 5.61 -1.06
CA ARG A 81 -11.81 6.96 -0.51
C ARG A 81 -10.49 7.63 -0.14
N ALA A 82 -9.54 6.89 0.43
CA ALA A 82 -8.21 7.38 0.81
C ALA A 82 -7.21 7.39 -0.37
N TRP A 83 -7.54 6.81 -1.52
CA TRP A 83 -6.60 6.57 -2.62
C TRP A 83 -5.82 7.80 -3.08
N PRO A 84 -6.44 8.99 -3.24
CA PRO A 84 -5.69 10.19 -3.59
C PRO A 84 -4.63 10.55 -2.54
N VAL A 85 -4.92 10.35 -1.26
CA VAL A 85 -3.96 10.61 -0.15
C VAL A 85 -2.81 9.61 -0.21
N ILE A 86 -3.11 8.34 -0.44
CA ILE A 86 -2.11 7.27 -0.58
C ILE A 86 -1.17 7.59 -1.76
N LYS A 87 -1.71 8.02 -2.90
CA LYS A 87 -0.91 8.43 -4.07
C LYS A 87 0.00 9.62 -3.78
N GLU A 88 -0.52 10.67 -3.14
CA GLU A 88 0.28 11.85 -2.81
C GLU A 88 1.44 11.50 -1.87
N LEU A 89 1.18 10.72 -0.81
CA LEU A 89 2.23 10.27 0.10
C LEU A 89 3.27 9.40 -0.61
N ALA A 90 2.83 8.44 -1.44
CA ALA A 90 3.73 7.59 -2.21
C ALA A 90 4.59 8.41 -3.19
N ASN A 91 4.01 9.42 -3.85
CA ASN A 91 4.74 10.32 -4.74
C ASN A 91 5.77 11.16 -3.99
N ALA A 92 5.42 11.69 -2.82
CA ALA A 92 6.36 12.46 -1.99
C ALA A 92 7.54 11.59 -1.53
N LEU A 93 7.27 10.36 -1.08
CA LEU A 93 8.32 9.40 -0.69
C LEU A 93 9.22 9.04 -1.88
N ARG A 94 8.64 8.79 -3.05
CA ARG A 94 9.40 8.51 -4.28
C ARG A 94 10.24 9.71 -4.71
N GLY A 95 9.68 10.91 -4.73
CA GLY A 95 10.41 12.13 -5.10
C GLY A 95 11.56 12.43 -4.14
N GLY A 96 11.35 12.21 -2.84
CA GLY A 96 12.42 12.28 -1.85
C GLY A 96 13.52 11.25 -2.07
N LEU A 97 13.15 10.00 -2.40
CA LEU A 97 14.11 8.95 -2.74
C LEU A 97 14.89 9.27 -4.02
N ASP A 98 14.23 9.79 -5.06
CA ASP A 98 14.86 10.17 -6.32
C ASP A 98 15.88 11.30 -6.12
N SER A 99 15.56 12.24 -5.21
CA SER A 99 16.39 13.39 -4.88
C SER A 99 17.50 13.09 -3.86
N ALA A 100 17.42 11.96 -3.14
CA ALA A 100 18.39 11.61 -2.11
C ALA A 100 19.77 11.30 -2.72
N GLU A 101 20.82 11.78 -2.07
CA GLU A 101 22.18 11.40 -2.42
C GLU A 101 22.45 9.94 -2.02
N PRO A 102 23.24 9.18 -2.82
CA PRO A 102 23.58 7.81 -2.47
C PRO A 102 24.52 7.76 -1.25
N GLU A 103 24.04 7.16 -0.17
CA GLU A 103 24.82 6.95 1.05
C GLU A 103 25.41 5.53 1.10
N PRO A 104 26.45 5.28 1.92
CA PRO A 104 26.89 3.91 2.19
C PRO A 104 25.73 3.05 2.72
N GLY A 105 25.47 1.94 2.03
CA GLY A 105 24.43 0.99 2.41
C GLY A 105 24.77 0.25 3.71
N PRO A 106 23.81 -0.47 4.32
CA PRO A 106 24.11 -1.33 5.46
C PRO A 106 25.11 -2.44 5.08
N GLY A 107 25.96 -2.84 6.03
CA GLY A 107 26.88 -3.97 5.84
C GLY A 107 28.11 -3.65 4.97
N THR A 108 28.52 -2.38 4.85
CA THR A 108 29.78 -1.95 4.20
C THR A 108 31.04 -2.54 4.82
N GLU A 109 30.91 -3.10 6.02
CA GLU A 109 31.93 -3.87 6.73
C GLU A 109 32.22 -5.24 6.07
N LEU A 110 31.33 -5.73 5.21
CA LEU A 110 31.63 -6.86 4.32
C LEU A 110 32.32 -6.37 3.04
N PRO A 111 33.45 -6.99 2.61
CA PRO A 111 34.18 -6.55 1.41
C PRO A 111 33.32 -6.46 0.14
N ALA A 112 32.36 -7.37 -0.01
CA ALA A 112 31.44 -7.40 -1.15
C ALA A 112 30.44 -6.22 -1.20
N ASN A 113 30.24 -5.51 -0.08
CA ASN A 113 29.30 -4.40 0.05
C ASN A 113 30.00 -3.05 0.23
N ARG A 114 31.35 -3.01 0.20
CA ARG A 114 32.15 -1.83 0.55
C ARG A 114 31.83 -0.62 -0.32
N ASP A 115 31.56 -0.84 -1.60
CA ASP A 115 31.22 0.20 -2.58
C ASP A 115 29.70 0.31 -2.82
N ARG A 116 28.89 -0.45 -2.09
CA ARG A 116 27.44 -0.47 -2.27
C ARG A 116 26.85 0.81 -1.67
N LYS A 117 26.44 1.73 -2.54
CA LYS A 117 25.68 2.92 -2.17
C LYS A 117 24.19 2.68 -2.36
N MET A 118 23.38 3.18 -1.45
CA MET A 118 21.92 3.16 -1.54
C MET A 118 21.37 4.53 -1.21
N LYS A 119 20.38 4.96 -1.99
CA LYS A 119 19.59 6.14 -1.64
C LYS A 119 18.65 5.79 -0.50
N ARG A 120 18.59 6.64 0.51
CA ARG A 120 17.64 6.54 1.62
C ARG A 120 16.94 7.87 1.77
N PHE A 121 15.64 7.81 1.99
CA PHE A 121 14.83 8.98 2.28
C PHE A 121 13.92 8.65 3.45
N LYS A 122 13.83 9.57 4.41
CA LYS A 122 12.91 9.49 5.54
C LYS A 122 12.14 10.80 5.60
N MET A 123 10.84 10.69 5.74
CA MET A 123 9.96 11.82 5.99
C MET A 123 9.69 11.90 7.49
N ALA A 124 9.73 13.10 8.08
CA ALA A 124 9.38 13.26 9.49
C ALA A 124 7.86 13.08 9.67
N ASP A 125 7.44 12.58 10.84
CA ASP A 125 6.02 12.37 11.13
C ASP A 125 5.20 13.67 10.97
N THR A 126 5.78 14.80 11.35
CA THR A 126 5.18 16.13 11.17
C THR A 126 4.96 16.48 9.69
N ASP A 127 5.90 16.11 8.82
CA ASP A 127 5.81 16.39 7.38
C ASP A 127 4.80 15.45 6.72
N VAL A 128 4.72 14.20 7.17
CA VAL A 128 3.68 13.26 6.75
C VAL A 128 2.31 13.81 7.12
N VAL A 129 2.10 14.23 8.37
CA VAL A 129 0.83 14.81 8.84
C VAL A 129 0.48 16.07 8.04
N ALA A 130 1.43 17.01 7.87
CA ALA A 130 1.21 18.22 7.10
C ALA A 130 0.80 17.94 5.65
N LEU A 131 1.33 16.87 5.05
CA LEU A 131 0.97 16.43 3.70
C LEU A 131 -0.43 15.80 3.64
N VAL A 132 -0.72 14.85 4.54
CA VAL A 132 -1.92 14.00 4.41
C VAL A 132 -3.17 14.59 5.08
N GLN A 133 -3.01 15.36 6.16
CA GLN A 133 -4.13 15.91 6.93
C GLN A 133 -5.11 16.72 6.08
N PRO A 134 -4.70 17.75 5.31
CA PRO A 134 -5.65 18.54 4.51
C PRO A 134 -6.39 17.68 3.48
N LEU A 135 -5.72 16.67 2.92
CA LEU A 135 -6.31 15.76 1.95
C LEU A 135 -7.35 14.81 2.59
N LEU A 136 -7.12 14.38 3.83
CA LEU A 136 -8.03 13.55 4.61
C LEU A 136 -9.22 14.36 5.15
N GLU A 137 -9.00 15.61 5.56
CA GLU A 137 -10.05 16.54 6.01
C GLU A 137 -11.02 16.86 4.87
N ALA A 138 -10.50 17.19 3.68
CA ALA A 138 -11.32 17.45 2.49
C ALA A 138 -12.22 16.26 2.09
N ARG A 139 -11.93 15.06 2.58
CA ARG A 139 -12.67 13.82 2.31
C ARG A 139 -13.55 13.37 3.48
N GLY A 140 -13.56 14.12 4.59
CA GLY A 140 -14.28 13.78 5.81
C GLY A 140 -13.78 12.47 6.46
N ILE A 141 -12.52 12.11 6.23
CA ILE A 141 -11.89 10.88 6.77
C ILE A 141 -11.11 11.20 8.05
N TRP A 142 -10.54 12.40 8.14
CA TRP A 142 -9.80 12.83 9.32
C TRP A 142 -10.72 12.91 10.54
N ARG A 143 -10.37 12.17 11.60
CA ARG A 143 -11.04 12.25 12.90
C ARG A 143 -10.00 12.72 13.90
N THR A 144 -10.23 13.88 14.51
CA THR A 144 -9.47 14.31 15.68
C THR A 144 -9.77 13.32 16.80
N VAL A 145 -8.75 12.58 17.24
CA VAL A 145 -8.81 11.89 18.53
C VAL A 145 -8.65 12.99 19.58
N THR A 146 -9.76 13.49 20.09
CA THR A 146 -9.81 14.26 21.34
C THR A 146 -9.73 13.33 22.53
#